data_AF-A0A957MQW9-F1
#
_entry.id   AF-A0A957MQW9-F1
#
_cell.length_a   1.000
_cell.length_b   1.000
_cell.length_c   1.000
_cell.angle_alpha   90.00
_cell.angle_beta   90.00
_cell.angle_gamma   90.00
#
_symmetry.space_group_name_H-M   'P 1'
#
loop_
_entity.id
_entity.type
_entity.pdbx_description
1 polymer ?
#
loop_
_entity_poly.entity_id
_entity_poly.type
_entity_poly.pdbx_seq_one_letter_code
_entity_poly.pdbx_strand_id
1 'polypeptide(L)'
;MEHAVLLTKQPDNGYTARSLLLPEIVVSGDDEASTLAQLRTALIEVQQHSRVVQIDVPLPDATTSNPWLRLAGVFADDPSWEEFQAAIAIHRAQLDEPQA
;
A
#
# COMPACT_ATOMS: atom_id res chain seq x y z
N MET A 1 -9.82 14.76 8.14
CA MET A 1 -8.86 13.68 7.84
C MET A 1 -7.75 13.73 8.87
N GLU A 2 -7.34 12.58 9.39
CA GLU A 2 -6.17 12.47 10.25
C GLU A 2 -4.92 12.35 9.37
N HIS A 3 -3.84 13.02 9.79
CA HIS A 3 -2.54 12.96 9.11
C HIS A 3 -1.51 12.39 10.08
N ALA A 4 -0.80 11.35 9.67
CA ALA A 4 0.35 10.88 10.40
C ALA A 4 1.52 11.86 10.16
N VAL A 5 2.12 12.34 11.26
CA VAL A 5 3.20 13.33 11.23
C VAL A 5 4.40 12.80 11.99
N LEU A 6 5.59 13.14 11.50
CA LEU A 6 6.82 12.92 12.25
C LEU A 6 7.20 14.20 12.97
N LEU A 7 7.21 14.16 14.30
CA LEU A 7 7.77 15.21 15.15
C LEU A 7 9.17 14.80 15.60
N THR A 8 10.15 15.68 15.40
CA THR A 8 11.55 15.46 15.78
C THR A 8 12.01 16.59 16.70
N LYS A 9 12.49 16.23 17.89
CA LYS A 9 13.13 17.20 18.79
C LYS A 9 14.56 17.48 18.32
N GLN A 10 14.92 18.75 18.24
CA GLN A 10 16.21 19.21 17.74
C GLN A 10 17.23 19.46 18.86
N PRO A 11 18.55 19.44 18.55
CA PRO A 11 19.61 19.66 19.53
C PRO A 11 19.60 21.05 20.18
N ASP A 12 19.03 22.06 19.51
CA ASP A 12 18.85 23.43 19.97
C ASP A 12 17.60 23.62 20.86
N ASN A 13 17.00 22.51 21.28
CA ASN A 13 15.75 22.45 22.05
C ASN A 13 14.51 22.92 21.27
N GLY A 14 14.62 23.09 19.95
CA GLY A 14 13.48 23.26 19.05
C GLY A 14 12.85 21.94 18.62
N TYR A 15 11.84 22.05 17.76
CA TYR A 15 11.07 20.97 17.19
C TYR A 15 10.94 21.15 15.68
N THR A 16 10.95 20.04 14.96
CA THR A 16 10.61 20.01 13.54
C THR A 16 9.48 18.99 13.32
N ALA A 17 8.40 19.42 12.70
CA ALA A 17 7.28 18.56 12.34
C ALA A 17 7.17 18.44 10.82
N ARG A 18 6.97 17.21 10.32
CA ARG A 18 6.87 16.88 8.90
C ARG A 18 5.66 16.00 8.64
N SER A 19 4.93 16.27 7.55
CA SER A 19 3.89 15.36 7.06
C SER A 19 4.51 14.12 6.42
N LEU A 20 3.98 12.92 6.74
CA LEU A 20 4.45 11.68 6.11
C LEU A 20 3.92 11.50 4.69
N LEU A 21 2.75 12.05 4.39
CA LEU A 21 2.12 11.96 3.06
C LEU A 21 2.64 13.02 2.09
N LEU A 22 3.01 14.19 2.61
CA LEU A 22 3.49 15.35 1.85
C LEU A 22 4.85 15.79 2.44
N PRO A 23 5.95 15.10 2.10
CA PRO A 23 7.26 15.29 2.74
C PRO A 23 7.83 16.70 2.60
N GLU A 24 7.36 17.47 1.63
CA GLU A 24 7.70 18.88 1.40
C GLU A 24 7.11 19.83 2.45
N ILE A 25 6.07 19.42 3.17
CA ILE A 25 5.47 20.21 4.24
C ILE A 25 6.22 19.93 5.53
N VAL A 26 7.12 20.86 5.88
CA VAL A 26 7.95 20.83 7.07
C VAL A 26 7.90 22.18 7.76
N VAL A 27 7.75 22.17 9.07
CA VAL A 27 7.79 23.37 9.91
C VAL A 27 8.70 23.13 11.11
N SER A 28 9.37 24.19 11.56
CA SER A 28 10.16 24.18 12.78
C SER A 28 9.68 25.25 13.75
N GLY A 29 9.81 25.00 15.05
CA GLY A 29 9.43 25.95 16.09
C GLY A 29 10.05 25.59 17.44
N ASP A 30 10.00 26.51 18.39
CA ASP A 30 10.64 26.36 19.69
C ASP A 30 9.85 25.46 20.66
N ASP A 31 8.56 25.25 20.37
CA ASP A 31 7.64 24.48 21.21
C ASP A 31 6.86 23.46 20.37
N GLU A 32 6.62 22.28 20.95
CA GLU A 32 5.91 21.18 20.31
C GLU A 32 4.51 21.56 19.85
N ALA A 33 3.70 22.16 20.74
CA ALA A 33 2.32 22.52 20.43
C ALA A 33 2.26 23.60 19.35
N SER A 34 3.15 24.60 19.44
CA SER A 34 3.26 25.65 18.42
C SER A 34 3.66 25.09 17.05
N THR A 35 4.57 24.13 17.01
CA THR A 35 5.06 23.51 15.76
C THR A 35 3.96 22.67 15.12
N LEU A 36 3.22 21.90 15.91
CA LEU A 36 2.06 21.13 15.42
C LEU A 36 0.93 22.04 14.94
N ALA A 37 0.67 23.16 15.60
CA ALA A 37 -0.31 24.14 15.15
C ALA A 37 0.08 24.76 13.79
N GLN A 38 1.36 25.09 13.61
CA GLN A 38 1.88 25.58 12.32
C GLN A 38 1.75 24.51 11.22
N LEU A 39 2.09 23.25 11.51
CA LEU A 39 1.96 22.16 10.56
C LEU A 39 0.50 21.97 10.14
N ARG A 40 -0.43 22.05 11.11
CA ARG A 40 -1.86 21.97 10.85
C ARG A 40 -2.32 23.09 9.91
N THR A 41 -1.88 24.33 10.13
CA THR A 41 -2.22 25.46 9.27
C THR A 41 -1.72 25.24 7.85
N ALA A 42 -0.45 24.81 7.68
CA ALA A 42 0.11 24.51 6.36
C ALA A 42 -0.68 23.39 5.64
N LEU A 43 -1.07 22.34 6.36
CA LEU A 43 -1.88 21.25 5.80
C LEU A 43 -3.29 21.70 5.40
N ILE A 44 -3.90 22.63 6.15
CA ILE A 44 -5.21 23.20 5.80
C ILE A 44 -5.09 24.04 4.54
N GLU A 45 -4.08 24.90 4.45
CA GLU A 45 -3.85 25.76 3.29
C GLU A 45 -3.67 24.94 2.01
N VAL A 46 -2.85 23.87 2.05
CA VAL A 46 -2.68 22.98 0.89
C VAL A 46 -4.00 22.29 0.53
N GLN A 47 -4.76 21.79 1.51
CA GLN A 47 -6.06 21.15 1.25
C GLN A 47 -7.13 22.10 0.71
N GLN A 48 -7.09 23.38 1.06
CA GLN A 48 -8.03 24.38 0.54
C GLN A 48 -7.80 24.65 -0.96
N HIS A 49 -6.55 24.56 -1.41
CA HIS A 49 -6.16 24.89 -2.79
C HIS A 49 -5.91 23.66 -3.67
N SER A 50 -5.98 22.45 -3.10
CA SER A 50 -5.60 21.21 -3.78
C SER A 50 -6.69 20.16 -3.69
N ARG A 51 -6.74 19.27 -4.68
CA ARG A 51 -7.56 18.06 -4.66
C ARG A 51 -6.73 16.86 -5.12
N VAL A 52 -6.98 15.71 -4.52
CA VAL A 52 -6.36 14.46 -4.97
C VAL A 52 -6.99 14.07 -6.31
N VAL A 53 -6.14 13.85 -7.32
CA VAL A 53 -6.55 13.33 -8.64
C VAL A 53 -5.80 12.04 -8.92
N GLN A 54 -6.46 11.12 -9.60
CA GLN A 54 -5.83 9.91 -10.13
C GLN A 54 -5.39 10.22 -11.57
N ILE A 55 -4.16 9.85 -11.91
CA ILE A 55 -3.63 9.96 -13.27
C ILE A 55 -3.21 8.58 -13.71
N ASP A 56 -3.87 8.07 -14.75
CA ASP A 56 -3.47 6.83 -15.40
C ASP A 56 -2.19 7.09 -16.20
N VAL A 57 -1.07 6.52 -15.73
CA VAL A 57 0.17 6.52 -16.47
C VAL A 57 0.19 5.24 -17.31
N PRO A 58 0.12 5.34 -18.65
CA PRO A 58 0.23 4.17 -19.49
C PRO A 58 1.62 3.57 -19.27
N LEU A 59 1.66 2.35 -18.74
CA LEU A 59 2.89 1.58 -18.74
C LEU A 59 3.24 1.31 -20.21
N PRO A 60 4.51 1.49 -20.63
CA PRO A 60 4.96 1.02 -21.94
C PRO A 60 4.50 -0.42 -22.04
N ASP A 61 3.77 -0.73 -23.12
CA ASP A 61 2.97 -1.95 -23.23
C ASP A 61 3.62 -3.10 -22.49
N ALA A 62 2.91 -3.63 -21.49
CA ALA A 62 3.18 -4.96 -20.97
C ALA A 62 2.86 -6.00 -22.08
N THR A 63 3.51 -5.86 -23.23
CA THR A 63 3.80 -6.93 -24.20
C THR A 63 4.75 -7.97 -23.60
N THR A 64 5.13 -7.81 -22.33
CA THR A 64 5.47 -8.92 -21.45
C THR A 64 4.26 -9.86 -21.37
N SER A 65 4.16 -10.77 -22.34
CA SER A 65 3.39 -12.01 -22.33
C SER A 65 2.90 -12.31 -20.91
N ASN A 66 1.59 -12.16 -20.65
CA ASN A 66 1.01 -12.49 -19.35
C ASN A 66 1.58 -13.87 -18.94
N PRO A 67 2.38 -13.95 -17.86
CA PRO A 67 3.15 -15.15 -17.55
C PRO A 67 2.24 -16.35 -17.29
N TRP A 68 0.99 -16.09 -16.89
CA TRP A 68 -0.05 -17.11 -16.71
C TRP A 68 -0.53 -17.72 -18.01
N LEU A 69 -0.43 -17.01 -19.15
CA LEU A 69 -0.76 -17.60 -20.45
C LEU A 69 0.16 -18.75 -20.82
N ARG A 70 1.40 -18.78 -20.31
CA ARG A 70 2.32 -19.91 -20.55
C ARG A 70 1.86 -21.21 -19.88
N LEU A 71 1.03 -21.10 -18.84
CA LEU A 71 0.52 -22.24 -18.08
C LEU A 71 -0.88 -22.65 -18.53
N ALA A 72 -1.50 -21.89 -19.42
CA ALA A 72 -2.84 -22.19 -19.90
C ALA A 72 -2.82 -23.52 -20.69
N GLY A 73 -3.57 -24.51 -20.21
CA GLY A 73 -3.67 -25.82 -20.85
C GLY A 73 -2.48 -26.76 -20.59
N VAL A 74 -1.59 -26.46 -19.63
CA VAL A 74 -0.41 -27.30 -19.35
C VAL A 74 -0.76 -28.76 -18.97
N PHE A 75 -1.98 -29.01 -18.49
CA PHE A 75 -2.48 -30.33 -18.13
C PHE A 75 -3.48 -30.91 -19.15
N ALA A 76 -3.67 -30.28 -20.31
CA ALA A 76 -4.71 -30.69 -21.26
C ALA A 76 -4.55 -32.14 -21.74
N ASP A 77 -3.31 -32.58 -21.93
CA ASP A 77 -2.97 -33.93 -22.41
C ASP A 77 -2.29 -34.79 -21.33
N ASP A 78 -2.35 -34.38 -20.05
CA ASP A 78 -1.72 -35.13 -18.96
C ASP A 78 -2.60 -36.33 -18.57
N PRO A 79 -2.13 -37.58 -18.79
CA PRO A 79 -2.90 -38.79 -18.49
C PRO A 79 -3.10 -39.02 -16.97
N SER A 80 -2.32 -38.35 -16.12
CA SER A 80 -2.43 -38.41 -14.66
C SER A 80 -3.34 -37.34 -14.07
N TRP A 81 -3.94 -36.48 -14.91
CA TRP A 81 -4.73 -35.35 -14.46
C TRP A 81 -5.93 -35.75 -13.60
N GLU A 82 -6.64 -36.82 -13.96
CA GLU A 82 -7.78 -37.31 -13.18
C GLU A 82 -7.36 -37.79 -11.79
N GLU A 83 -6.24 -38.52 -11.69
CA GLU A 83 -5.69 -38.99 -10.42
C GLU A 83 -5.25 -37.82 -9.52
N PHE A 84 -4.59 -36.82 -10.12
CA PHE A 84 -4.22 -35.60 -9.43
C PHE A 84 -5.45 -34.85 -8.88
N GLN A 85 -6.50 -34.70 -9.68
CA GLN A 85 -7.74 -34.06 -9.23
C GLN A 85 -8.41 -34.82 -8.07
N ALA A 86 -8.45 -36.15 -8.14
CA ALA A 86 -9.00 -36.99 -7.08
C ALA A 86 -8.20 -36.83 -5.76
N ALA A 87 -6.87 -36.83 -5.83
CA ALA A 87 -6.02 -36.62 -4.66
C ALA A 87 -6.23 -35.24 -4.02
N ILE A 88 -6.33 -34.18 -4.84
CA ILE A 88 -6.62 -32.81 -4.36
C ILE A 88 -8.00 -32.73 -3.70
N ALA A 89 -9.02 -33.39 -4.27
CA ALA A 89 -10.37 -33.40 -3.71
C ALA A 89 -10.41 -34.08 -2.33
N ILE A 90 -9.77 -35.24 -2.18
CA ILE A 90 -9.64 -35.94 -0.90
C ILE A 90 -8.95 -35.05 0.13
N HIS A 91 -7.84 -34.42 -0.24
CA HIS A 91 -7.10 -33.54 0.67
C HIS A 91 -7.94 -32.34 1.12
N ARG A 92 -8.70 -31.72 0.22
CA ARG A 92 -9.60 -30.61 0.57
C ARG A 92 -10.70 -31.05 1.53
N ALA A 93 -11.33 -32.19 1.27
CA ALA A 93 -12.36 -32.74 2.15
C ALA A 93 -11.84 -32.98 3.58
N GLN A 94 -10.59 -33.42 3.74
CA GLN A 94 -9.94 -33.59 5.05
C GLN A 94 -9.67 -32.26 5.77
N LEU A 95 -9.42 -31.17 5.03
CA LEU A 95 -9.22 -29.84 5.61
C LEU A 95 -10.53 -29.16 6.01
N ASP A 96 -11.60 -29.45 5.26
CA ASP A 96 -12.94 -28.91 5.50
C ASP A 96 -13.73 -29.71 6.55
N GLU A 97 -13.20 -30.85 7.02
CA GLU A 97 -13.74 -31.54 8.20
C GLU A 97 -13.59 -30.61 9.43
N PRO A 98 -14.70 -30.25 10.10
CA PRO A 98 -14.62 -29.42 11.30
C PRO A 98 -13.82 -30.18 12.37
N GLN A 99 -12.74 -29.57 12.85
CA GLN A 99 -12.00 -30.08 14.00
C GLN A 99 -12.96 -30.17 15.19
N ALA A 100 -13.24 -31.40 15.63
CA ALA A 100 -14.10 -31.71 16.78
C ALA A 100 -13.42 -31.40 18.11
#